data_AF-A0A1V0PS29-F1
#
_entry.id   AF-A0A1V0PS29-F1
#
_cell.length_a   1.000
_cell.length_b   1.000
_cell.length_c   1.000
_cell.angle_alpha   90.00
_cell.angle_beta   90.00
_cell.angle_gamma   90.00
#
_symmetry.space_group_name_H-M   'P 1'
#
loop_
_entity.id
_entity.type
_entity.pdbx_description
1 polymer ?
#
loop_
_entity_poly.entity_id
_entity_poly.type
_entity_poly.pdbx_seq_one_letter_code
_entity_poly.pdbx_strand_id
1 'polypeptide(L)'
;MSRQIENILTLSARLAEHEGITHWGVSRRLSGKGDLLDRLEKGGDLRTRTAEHMLERLSALWPDDLEWPASIPRPAPRSPKTSKVA
;
A
#
# COMPACT_ATOMS: atom_id res chain seq x y z
N MET A 1 -8.49 -11.47 8.52
CA MET A 1 -7.79 -10.42 7.75
C MET A 1 -8.75 -9.27 7.49
N SER A 2 -8.29 -8.04 7.61
CA SER A 2 -9.09 -6.85 7.34
C SER A 2 -9.11 -6.57 5.83
N ARG A 3 -10.26 -6.19 5.25
CA ARG A 3 -10.38 -5.85 3.80
C ARG A 3 -9.30 -4.90 3.29
N GLN A 4 -8.83 -3.98 4.13
CA GLN A 4 -7.77 -3.03 3.76
C GLN A 4 -6.40 -3.71 3.55
N ILE A 5 -6.09 -4.75 4.33
CA ILE A 5 -4.84 -5.52 4.19
C ILE A 5 -4.87 -6.30 2.88
N GLU A 6 -6.00 -6.95 2.59
CA GLU A 6 -6.22 -7.66 1.31
C GLU A 6 -6.04 -6.70 0.12
N ASN A 7 -6.64 -5.51 0.20
CA ASN A 7 -6.48 -4.48 -0.83
C ASN A 7 -5.01 -4.07 -1.05
N ILE A 8 -4.25 -3.86 0.03
CA ILE A 8 -2.82 -3.52 -0.05
C ILE A 8 -2.03 -4.66 -0.69
N LEU A 9 -2.30 -5.92 -0.31
CA LEU A 9 -1.64 -7.09 -0.89
C LEU A 9 -1.96 -7.22 -2.38
N THR A 10 -3.22 -7.11 -2.77
CA THR A 10 -3.65 -7.20 -4.18
C THR A 10 -3.03 -6.10 -5.03
N LEU A 11 -3.05 -4.84 -4.55
CA LEU A 11 -2.45 -3.74 -5.29
C LEU A 11 -0.93 -3.89 -5.40
N SER A 12 -0.28 -4.29 -4.30
CA SER A 12 1.16 -4.49 -4.30
C SER A 12 1.57 -5.62 -5.24
N ALA A 13 0.79 -6.70 -5.31
CA ALA A 13 1.00 -7.79 -6.26
C ALA A 13 0.86 -7.30 -7.71
N ARG A 14 -0.20 -6.56 -8.03
CA ARG A 14 -0.37 -6.01 -9.39
C ARG A 14 0.75 -5.06 -9.80
N LEU A 15 1.15 -4.17 -8.90
CA LEU A 15 2.25 -3.25 -9.14
C LEU A 15 3.57 -4.01 -9.32
N ALA A 16 3.81 -5.03 -8.51
CA ALA A 16 4.96 -5.91 -8.61
C ALA A 16 5.00 -6.64 -9.97
N GLU A 17 3.87 -7.22 -10.40
CA GLU A 17 3.76 -7.89 -11.69
C GLU A 17 3.98 -6.95 -12.88
N HIS A 18 3.43 -5.73 -12.81
CA HIS A 18 3.57 -4.73 -13.88
C HIS A 18 4.99 -4.16 -13.99
N GLU A 19 5.61 -3.79 -12.86
CA GLU A 19 6.99 -3.30 -12.82
C GLU A 19 8.03 -4.42 -12.96
N GLY A 20 7.62 -5.69 -12.92
CA GLY A 20 8.53 -6.85 -12.91
C GLY A 20 9.40 -6.92 -11.65
N ILE A 21 8.95 -6.32 -10.55
CA ILE A 21 9.64 -6.35 -9.26
C ILE A 21 8.95 -7.31 -8.30
N THR A 22 9.66 -7.75 -7.26
CA THR A 22 9.03 -8.54 -6.20
C THR A 22 8.19 -7.67 -5.27
N HIS A 23 7.23 -8.28 -4.57
CA HIS A 23 6.50 -7.69 -3.43
C HIS A 23 7.43 -6.96 -2.44
N TRP A 24 8.65 -7.45 -2.24
CA TRP A 24 9.68 -6.78 -1.44
C TRP A 24 10.10 -5.42 -1.99
N GLY A 25 10.26 -5.30 -3.31
CA GLY A 25 10.57 -4.03 -3.98
C GLY A 25 9.45 -3.00 -3.80
N VAL A 26 8.19 -3.43 -3.93
CA VAL A 26 7.02 -2.58 -3.68
C VAL A 26 6.98 -2.13 -2.21
N SER A 27 7.14 -3.06 -1.26
CA SER A 27 7.18 -2.75 0.18
C SER A 27 8.25 -1.72 0.52
N ARG A 28 9.44 -1.88 -0.05
CA ARG A 28 10.56 -0.97 0.15
C ARG A 28 10.27 0.43 -0.38
N ARG A 29 9.55 0.57 -1.49
CA ARG A 29 9.11 1.89 -2.00
C ARG A 29 7.97 2.49 -1.17
N LEU A 30 7.03 1.66 -0.71
CA LEU A 30 5.89 2.10 0.08
C LEU A 30 6.29 2.65 1.44
N SER A 31 7.00 1.81 2.21
CA SER A 31 7.27 2.02 3.63
C SER A 31 8.74 2.27 3.94
N GLY A 32 9.64 2.16 2.96
CA GLY A 32 11.09 2.17 3.18
C GLY A 32 11.64 0.86 3.75
N LYS A 33 10.75 -0.02 4.23
CA LYS A 33 11.06 -1.32 4.85
C LYS A 33 10.44 -2.43 4.01
N GLY A 34 11.24 -3.45 3.68
CA GLY A 34 10.82 -4.58 2.84
C GLY A 34 9.87 -5.57 3.53
N ASP A 35 9.75 -5.45 4.86
CA ASP A 35 9.00 -6.33 5.75
C ASP A 35 7.48 -6.04 5.83
N LEU A 36 6.98 -5.00 5.14
CA LEU A 36 5.55 -4.66 5.20
C LEU A 36 4.67 -5.82 4.71
N LEU A 37 4.87 -6.32 3.49
CA LEU A 37 4.03 -7.39 2.94
C LEU A 37 4.22 -8.72 3.67
N ASP A 38 5.45 -9.09 4.04
CA ASP A 38 5.71 -10.30 4.85
C ASP A 38 4.93 -10.28 6.17
N ARG A 39 4.91 -9.12 6.84
CA ARG A 39 4.15 -8.95 8.07
C ARG A 39 2.63 -9.10 7.83
N LEU A 40 2.11 -8.60 6.72
CA LEU A 40 0.69 -8.71 6.37
C LEU A 40 0.30 -10.14 5.99
N GLU A 41 1.15 -10.85 5.26
CA GLU A 41 0.96 -12.27 4.93
C GLU A 41 0.98 -13.15 6.17
N LYS A 42 1.82 -12.83 7.15
CA LYS A 42 1.85 -13.50 8.47
C LYS A 42 0.64 -13.22 9.36
N GLY A 43 -0.35 -12.46 8.87
CA GLY A 43 -1.53 -12.08 9.63
C GLY A 43 -1.31 -10.88 10.55
N GLY A 44 -0.27 -10.08 10.30
CA GLY A 44 0.01 -8.88 11.06
C GLY A 44 -1.09 -7.82 10.88
N ASP A 45 -1.54 -7.27 12.00
CA ASP A 45 -2.56 -6.22 11.98
C ASP A 45 -1.97 -4.87 11.61
N LEU A 46 -2.64 -4.20 10.66
CA LEU A 46 -2.51 -2.78 10.44
C LEU A 46 -3.68 -2.06 11.11
N ARG A 47 -3.36 -1.01 11.88
CA ARG A 47 -4.39 -0.03 12.24
C ARG A 47 -4.96 0.58 10.96
N THR A 48 -6.27 0.79 10.93
CA THR A 48 -6.99 1.44 9.82
C THR A 48 -6.27 2.70 9.34
N ARG A 49 -5.83 3.57 10.26
CA ARG A 49 -5.05 4.79 9.96
C ARG A 49 -3.76 4.51 9.17
N THR A 50 -3.03 3.45 9.52
CA THR A 50 -1.79 3.08 8.84
C THR A 50 -2.08 2.47 7.48
N ALA A 51 -3.10 1.63 7.37
CA ALA A 51 -3.51 1.06 6.09
C ALA A 51 -4.00 2.14 5.11
N GLU A 52 -4.79 3.12 5.57
CA GLU A 52 -5.15 4.31 4.78
C GLU A 52 -3.89 5.03 4.26
N HIS A 53 -2.94 5.33 5.14
CA HIS A 53 -1.69 6.00 4.76
C HIS A 53 -0.84 5.19 3.75
N MET A 54 -0.80 3.86 3.89
CA MET A 54 -0.11 2.99 2.93
C MET A 54 -0.78 3.02 1.56
N LEU A 55 -2.12 2.97 1.51
CA LEU A 55 -2.88 3.08 0.27
C LEU A 55 -2.68 4.45 -0.41
N GLU A 56 -2.58 5.53 0.36
CA GLU A 56 -2.27 6.87 -0.17
C GLU A 56 -0.88 6.91 -0.81
N ARG A 57 0.13 6.37 -0.12
CA ARG A 57 1.50 6.26 -0.64
C ARG A 57 1.57 5.42 -1.91
N LEU A 58 0.85 4.30 -1.92
CA LEU A 58 0.74 3.42 -3.07
C LEU A 58 0.04 4.14 -4.25
N SER A 59 -1.04 4.88 -3.99
CA SER A 59 -1.74 5.72 -4.98
C SER A 59 -0.86 6.81 -5.57
N ALA A 60 0.08 7.36 -4.79
CA ALA A 60 1.04 8.35 -5.26
C ALA A 60 2.20 7.73 -6.06
N LEU A 61 2.56 6.48 -5.78
CA LEU A 61 3.58 5.72 -6.50
C LEU A 61 3.02 4.95 -7.70
N TRP A 62 1.69 4.96 -7.87
CA TRP A 62 1.03 4.17 -8.89
C TRP A 62 1.36 4.73 -10.28
N PRO A 63 1.88 3.89 -11.20
CA PRO A 63 2.19 4.34 -12.54
C PRO A 63 0.91 4.66 -13.30
N ASP A 64 0.97 5.66 -14.18
CA ASP A 64 -0.16 6.06 -15.03
C ASP A 64 -0.52 4.96 -16.05
N ASP A 65 0.46 4.10 -16.36
CA ASP A 65 0.33 2.95 -17.26
C ASP A 65 -0.49 1.79 -16.65
N LEU A 66 -0.73 1.79 -15.34
CA LEU A 66 -1.47 0.73 -14.64
C LEU A 66 -2.83 1.22 -14.15
N GLU A 67 -3.90 0.58 -14.61
CA GLU A 67 -5.25 0.93 -14.19
C GLU A 67 -5.50 0.57 -12.72
N TRP A 68 -6.05 1.52 -11.96
CA TRP A 68 -6.41 1.31 -10.56
C TRP A 68 -7.65 0.41 -10.47
N PRO A 69 -7.58 -0.75 -9.79
CA PRO A 69 -8.70 -1.69 -9.76
C PRO A 69 -9.93 -1.11 -9.05
N ALA A 70 -11.08 -1.15 -9.71
CA ALA A 70 -12.35 -0.63 -9.19
C ALA A 70 -12.83 -1.31 -7.89
N SER A 71 -12.37 -2.53 -7.60
CA SER A 71 -12.64 -3.20 -6.30
C SER A 71 -12.06 -2.46 -5.11
N ILE A 72 -11.08 -1.59 -5.32
CA ILE A 72 -10.37 -0.92 -4.23
C ILE A 72 -10.62 0.58 -4.33
N PRO A 73 -11.35 1.18 -3.38
CA PRO A 73 -11.58 2.61 -3.40
C PRO A 73 -10.23 3.33 -3.29
N ARG A 74 -9.84 4.05 -4.34
CA ARG A 74 -8.63 4.88 -4.35
C ARG A 74 -8.80 5.91 -3.23
N PRO A 75 -7.96 5.91 -2.19
CA PRO A 75 -8.11 6.89 -1.12
C PRO A 75 -7.94 8.27 -1.74
N ALA A 76 -8.90 9.17 -1.50
CA ALA A 76 -8.70 10.57 -1.81
C ALA A 76 -7.46 11.03 -1.04
N PRO A 77 -6.54 11.80 -1.65
CA PRO A 77 -5.39 12.34 -0.94
C PRO A 77 -5.92 13.12 0.25
N ARG A 78 -5.79 12.58 1.46
CA ARG A 78 -6.13 13.33 2.64
C ARG A 78 -5.07 14.41 2.71
N SER A 79 -5.52 15.66 2.59
CA SER A 79 -4.68 16.83 2.82
C SER A 79 -3.76 16.55 4.00
N PRO A 80 -2.44 16.76 3.86
CA PRO A 80 -1.46 16.31 4.83
C PRO A 80 -1.79 16.91 6.20
N LYS A 81 -2.41 16.13 7.07
CA LYS A 81 -2.46 16.48 8.49
C LYS A 81 -1.18 15.95 9.12
N THR A 82 -0.18 16.80 9.07
CA THR A 82 0.80 17.06 10.14
C THR A 82 0.66 16.09 11.31
N SER A 83 1.54 15.09 11.37
CA SER A 83 1.89 14.44 12.62
C SER A 83 3.39 14.58 12.80
N LYS A 84 3.79 15.80 13.16
CA LYS A 84 4.97 16.05 13.98
C LYS A 84 4.52 15.80 15.42
N VAL A 85 5.01 14.75 16.06
CA VAL A 85 4.97 14.56 17.52
C VAL A 85 6.39 14.12 17.87
N ALA A 86 7.25 15.08 18.23
CA ALA A 86 7.50 15.59 19.58
C ALA A 86 8.56 14.74 20.28
#